data_AF-A0A1G6I071-F1
#
_entry.id   AF-A0A1G6I071-F1
#
_cell.length_a   1.000
_cell.length_b   1.000
_cell.length_c   1.000
_cell.angle_alpha   90.00
_cell.angle_beta   90.00
_cell.angle_gamma   90.00
#
_symmetry.space_group_name_H-M   'P 1'
#
loop_
_entity.id
_entity.type
_entity.pdbx_description
1 polymer ?
#
loop_
_entity_poly.entity_id
_entity_poly.type
_entity_poly.pdbx_seq_one_letter_code
_entity_poly.pdbx_strand_id
1 'polypeptide(L)'
;MENPSEKRQAAAARARENPDPHENRTPMPKVVLGLVVALVAWGAWYIVSAPINEPSALGDRRTMADLRGKPQAAGGAVDGAAVFQGRCVACHQATGQGLPGVFPPLAGSEWVTGKDAKLASIVLRGVTGKLTVKGTAYNGAMPAFADQLSDAEIAAVLTHVRSQWGNTAPAVTAETVAAARAETAAMKAPFDGDVALGSPGG
;
A
#
# COMPACT_ATOMS: atom_id res chain seq x y z
N MET A 1 -18.67 -44.37 -66.30
CA MET A 1 -17.81 -43.98 -67.45
C MET A 1 -17.30 -42.59 -67.13
N GLU A 2 -16.21 -42.49 -66.38
CA GLU A 2 -15.72 -41.19 -65.89
C GLU A 2 -15.28 -40.28 -67.04
N ASN A 3 -15.64 -39.00 -66.92
CA ASN A 3 -15.48 -37.99 -67.96
C ASN A 3 -13.98 -37.69 -68.24
N PRO A 4 -13.51 -37.76 -69.49
CA PRO A 4 -12.12 -37.48 -69.86
C PRO A 4 -11.62 -36.07 -69.53
N SER A 5 -12.51 -35.11 -69.31
CA SER A 5 -12.18 -33.74 -68.90
C SER A 5 -11.80 -33.66 -67.42
N GLU A 6 -12.55 -34.33 -66.55
CA GLU A 6 -12.31 -34.34 -65.10
C GLU A 6 -10.98 -35.00 -64.75
N LYS A 7 -10.61 -36.08 -65.45
CA LYS A 7 -9.29 -36.72 -65.28
C LYS A 7 -8.13 -35.78 -65.63
N ARG A 8 -8.30 -34.94 -66.66
CA ARG A 8 -7.28 -33.96 -67.05
C ARG A 8 -7.17 -32.81 -66.05
N GLN A 9 -8.29 -32.35 -65.49
CA GLN A 9 -8.30 -31.32 -64.44
C GLN A 9 -7.68 -31.83 -63.13
N ALA A 10 -7.99 -33.07 -62.72
CA ALA A 10 -7.39 -33.69 -61.53
C ALA A 10 -5.87 -33.92 -61.68
N ALA A 11 -5.40 -34.32 -62.87
CA ALA A 11 -3.98 -34.45 -63.15
C ALA A 11 -3.24 -33.09 -63.13
N ALA A 12 -3.87 -32.05 -63.68
CA ALA A 12 -3.34 -30.69 -63.63
C ALA A 12 -3.32 -30.10 -62.21
N ALA A 13 -4.27 -30.50 -61.34
CA ALA A 13 -4.28 -30.11 -59.94
C ALA A 13 -3.13 -30.77 -59.15
N ARG A 14 -2.94 -32.09 -59.28
CA ARG A 14 -1.83 -32.81 -58.65
C ARG A 14 -0.45 -32.37 -59.14
N ALA A 15 -0.32 -31.95 -60.40
CA ALA A 15 0.93 -31.43 -60.94
C ALA A 15 1.33 -30.06 -60.36
N ARG A 16 0.42 -29.36 -59.68
CA ARG A 16 0.68 -28.09 -58.98
C ARG A 16 0.98 -28.26 -57.49
N GLU A 17 0.84 -29.47 -56.96
CA GLU A 17 1.13 -29.77 -55.56
C GLU A 17 2.61 -30.15 -55.43
N ASN A 18 3.34 -29.41 -54.60
CA ASN A 18 4.71 -29.75 -54.26
C ASN A 18 4.70 -31.02 -53.38
N PRO A 19 5.73 -31.89 -53.41
CA PRO A 19 5.75 -33.08 -52.57
C PRO A 19 5.62 -32.70 -51.09
N ASP A 20 4.86 -33.49 -50.34
CA ASP A 20 4.75 -33.30 -48.90
C ASP A 20 6.14 -33.36 -48.25
N PRO A 21 6.49 -32.39 -47.38
CA PRO A 21 7.79 -32.41 -46.72
C PRO A 21 7.91 -33.66 -45.86
N HIS A 22 8.97 -34.44 -46.09
CA HIS A 22 9.26 -35.62 -45.29
C HIS A 22 9.87 -35.20 -43.95
N GLU A 23 9.22 -35.58 -42.86
CA GLU A 23 9.75 -35.41 -41.51
C GLU A 23 10.83 -36.47 -41.26
N ASN A 24 12.08 -36.13 -41.59
CA ASN A 24 13.23 -36.98 -41.30
C ASN A 24 13.46 -37.05 -39.79
N ARG A 25 13.57 -38.27 -39.24
CA ARG A 25 14.02 -38.52 -37.85
C ARG A 25 15.51 -38.20 -37.71
N THR A 26 15.86 -36.92 -37.73
CA THR A 26 17.21 -36.49 -37.37
C THR A 26 17.31 -36.50 -35.84
N PRO A 27 18.27 -37.25 -35.25
CA PRO A 27 18.43 -37.26 -33.80
C PRO A 27 18.79 -35.86 -33.32
N MET A 28 18.27 -35.47 -32.16
CA MET A 28 18.50 -34.12 -31.61
C MET A 28 20.01 -33.82 -31.53
N PRO A 29 20.47 -32.63 -31.96
CA PRO A 29 21.87 -32.26 -31.88
C PRO A 29 22.40 -32.42 -30.46
N LYS A 30 23.53 -33.11 -30.30
CA LYS A 30 24.14 -33.41 -28.98
C LYS A 30 24.39 -32.15 -28.14
N VAL A 31 24.63 -31.00 -28.79
CA VAL A 31 24.80 -29.70 -28.13
C VAL A 31 23.51 -29.26 -27.42
N VAL A 32 22.35 -29.42 -28.07
CA VAL A 32 21.05 -29.08 -27.47
C VAL A 32 20.76 -30.00 -26.29
N LEU A 33 21.02 -31.31 -26.45
CA LEU A 33 20.87 -32.26 -25.34
C LEU A 33 21.78 -31.91 -24.15
N GLY A 34 23.04 -31.55 -24.41
CA GLY A 34 23.97 -31.12 -23.37
C GLY A 34 23.50 -29.85 -22.64
N LEU A 35 22.95 -28.88 -23.37
CA LEU A 35 22.42 -27.64 -22.81
C LEU A 35 21.20 -27.90 -21.90
N VAL A 36 20.28 -28.77 -22.35
CA VAL A 36 19.12 -29.19 -21.54
C VAL A 36 19.57 -29.87 -20.26
N VAL A 37 20.52 -30.81 -20.33
CA VAL A 37 21.06 -31.50 -19.15
C VAL A 37 21.72 -30.52 -18.19
N ALA A 38 22.49 -29.55 -18.70
CA ALA A 38 23.13 -28.53 -17.87
C ALA A 38 22.11 -27.66 -17.12
N LEU A 39 21.05 -27.22 -17.80
CA LEU A 39 20.00 -26.41 -17.18
C LEU A 39 19.22 -27.20 -16.11
N VAL A 40 18.90 -28.47 -16.38
CA VAL A 40 18.23 -29.35 -15.41
C VAL A 40 19.12 -29.59 -14.19
N ALA A 41 20.40 -29.89 -14.39
CA ALA A 41 21.35 -30.09 -13.30
C ALA A 41 21.54 -28.82 -12.47
N TRP A 42 21.63 -27.66 -13.11
CA TRP A 42 21.73 -26.36 -12.43
C TRP A 42 20.48 -26.05 -11.62
N GLY A 43 19.29 -26.24 -12.18
CA GLY A 43 18.02 -26.03 -11.48
C GLY A 43 17.84 -26.97 -10.28
N ALA A 44 18.19 -28.25 -10.43
CA ALA A 44 18.15 -29.22 -9.33
C ALA A 44 19.13 -28.83 -8.21
N TRP A 45 20.36 -28.45 -8.55
CA TRP A 45 21.34 -27.96 -7.58
C TRP A 45 20.85 -26.70 -6.87
N TYR A 46 20.30 -25.73 -7.61
CA TYR A 46 19.76 -24.49 -7.05
C TYR A 46 18.64 -24.77 -6.04
N ILE A 47 17.68 -25.64 -6.37
CA ILE A 47 16.56 -25.97 -5.48
C ILE A 47 17.04 -26.62 -4.17
N VAL A 48 18.03 -27.52 -4.24
CA VAL A 48 18.56 -28.21 -3.05
C VAL A 48 19.46 -27.30 -2.20
N SER A 49 20.17 -26.36 -2.83
CA SER A 49 21.10 -25.46 -2.14
C SER A 49 20.48 -24.13 -1.69
N ALA A 50 19.33 -23.74 -2.25
CA ALA A 50 18.65 -22.51 -1.88
C ALA A 50 17.99 -22.65 -0.49
N PRO A 51 18.06 -21.60 0.35
CA PRO A 51 17.31 -21.56 1.61
C PRO A 51 15.81 -21.39 1.33
N ILE A 52 15.13 -22.51 1.05
CA ILE A 52 13.68 -22.58 0.74
C ILE A 52 12.78 -22.55 1.99
N ASN A 53 13.36 -22.54 3.19
CA ASN A 53 12.65 -22.54 4.48
C ASN A 53 12.64 -21.15 5.17
N GLU A 54 12.80 -20.07 4.42
CA GLU A 54 12.56 -18.71 4.92
C GLU A 54 11.03 -18.52 5.10
N PRO A 55 10.55 -18.02 6.25
CA PRO A 55 9.12 -17.76 6.46
C PRO A 55 8.59 -16.85 5.36
N SER A 56 7.52 -17.27 4.67
CA SER A 56 6.89 -16.50 3.57
C SER A 56 6.39 -15.10 3.98
N ALA A 57 6.29 -14.84 5.28
CA ALA A 57 6.01 -13.52 5.85
C ALA A 57 7.13 -12.48 5.61
N LEU A 58 8.36 -12.92 5.34
CA LEU A 58 9.54 -12.08 5.10
C LEU A 58 9.90 -12.10 3.61
N GLY A 59 8.92 -11.91 2.73
CA GLY A 59 9.01 -12.12 1.26
C GLY A 59 10.11 -11.31 0.52
N ASP A 60 10.86 -10.46 1.22
CA ASP A 60 12.01 -9.71 0.72
C ASP A 60 13.30 -9.93 1.54
N ARG A 61 13.35 -10.98 2.36
CA ARG A 61 14.45 -11.33 3.28
C ARG A 61 14.77 -10.27 4.34
N ARG A 62 13.92 -9.25 4.53
CA ARG A 62 14.07 -8.36 5.68
C ARG A 62 13.77 -9.14 6.95
N THR A 63 14.70 -9.12 7.89
CA THR A 63 14.45 -9.68 9.21
C THR A 63 13.46 -8.79 9.98
N MET A 64 12.82 -9.32 11.03
CA MET A 64 12.03 -8.46 11.92
C MET A 64 12.87 -7.32 12.52
N ALA A 65 14.20 -7.47 12.61
CA ALA A 65 15.08 -6.38 13.04
C ALA A 65 15.17 -5.26 11.99
N ASP A 66 15.18 -5.60 10.70
CA ASP A 66 15.20 -4.62 9.59
C ASP A 66 13.86 -3.88 9.48
N LEU A 67 12.75 -4.53 9.83
CA LEU A 67 11.41 -3.95 9.79
C LEU A 67 11.06 -3.11 11.01
N ARG A 68 11.65 -3.42 12.17
CA ARG A 68 11.39 -2.69 13.43
C ARG A 68 12.00 -1.28 13.44
N GLY A 69 12.86 -0.96 12.48
CA GLY A 69 13.67 0.26 12.50
C GLY A 69 14.65 0.23 13.67
N LYS A 70 15.70 1.06 13.61
CA LYS A 70 16.51 1.31 14.81
C LYS A 70 15.57 1.94 15.86
N PRO A 71 15.62 1.53 17.14
CA PRO A 71 14.89 2.23 18.18
C PRO A 71 15.29 3.70 18.07
N GLN A 72 14.35 4.56 17.70
CA GLN A 72 14.59 5.99 17.67
C GLN A 72 14.94 6.35 19.11
N ALA A 73 16.20 6.74 19.36
CA ALA A 73 16.62 7.22 20.66
C ALA A 73 15.63 8.32 21.06
N ALA A 74 15.19 8.31 22.32
CA ALA A 74 14.40 9.40 22.88
C ALA A 74 15.17 10.71 22.64
N GLY A 75 14.73 11.50 21.64
CA GLY A 75 15.42 12.70 21.16
C GLY A 75 15.76 12.76 19.66
N GLY A 76 15.59 11.66 18.90
CA GLY A 76 15.66 11.73 17.43
C GLY A 76 14.34 12.26 16.86
N ALA A 77 14.37 13.43 16.21
CA ALA A 77 13.18 14.01 15.59
C ALA A 77 12.58 13.04 14.56
N VAL A 78 11.38 12.53 14.86
CA VAL A 78 10.60 11.73 13.91
C VAL A 78 10.14 12.65 12.78
N ASP A 79 10.33 12.23 11.52
CA ASP A 79 9.90 13.00 10.37
C ASP A 79 8.39 12.89 10.16
N GLY A 80 7.66 13.89 10.66
CA GLY A 80 6.20 13.97 10.50
C GLY A 80 5.73 14.04 9.05
N ALA A 81 6.54 14.57 8.14
CA ALA A 81 6.21 14.61 6.71
C ALA A 81 6.28 13.20 6.11
N ALA A 82 7.30 12.41 6.46
CA ALA A 82 7.41 11.02 6.02
C ALA A 82 6.24 10.17 6.55
N VAL A 83 5.84 10.35 7.82
CA VAL A 83 4.67 9.66 8.38
C VAL A 83 3.39 10.07 7.62
N PHE A 84 3.21 11.37 7.33
CA PHE A 84 2.08 11.86 6.55
C PHE A 84 2.01 11.21 5.16
N GLN A 85 3.13 11.18 4.44
CA GLN A 85 3.22 10.56 3.12
C GLN A 85 2.96 9.05 3.15
N GLY A 86 3.40 8.35 4.20
CA GLY A 86 3.21 6.90 4.30
C GLY A 86 1.81 6.46 4.74
N ARG A 87 1.05 7.32 5.45
CA ARG A 87 -0.18 6.91 6.15
C ARG A 87 -1.40 7.78 5.86
N CYS A 88 -1.22 9.07 5.67
CA CYS A 88 -2.32 10.05 5.67
C CYS A 88 -2.65 10.57 4.26
N VAL A 89 -1.64 10.64 3.39
CA VAL A 89 -1.73 11.29 2.07
C VAL A 89 -2.75 10.62 1.14
N ALA A 90 -2.97 9.31 1.27
CA ALA A 90 -3.89 8.56 0.41
C ALA A 90 -5.32 9.11 0.47
N CYS A 91 -5.74 9.60 1.65
CA CYS A 91 -7.08 10.16 1.85
C CYS A 91 -7.05 11.69 1.88
N HIS A 92 -6.12 12.29 2.64
CA HIS A 92 -6.08 13.74 2.83
C HIS A 92 -5.34 14.51 1.72
N GLN A 93 -4.73 13.79 0.77
CA GLN A 93 -3.95 14.30 -0.35
C GLN A 93 -2.67 15.05 0.08
N ALA A 94 -1.71 15.18 -0.83
CA ALA A 94 -0.45 15.87 -0.57
C ALA A 94 -0.66 17.38 -0.26
N THR A 95 -1.74 17.95 -0.78
CA THR A 95 -2.14 19.34 -0.56
C THR A 95 -2.96 19.53 0.71
N GLY A 96 -3.29 18.45 1.45
CA GLY A 96 -4.15 18.50 2.63
C GLY A 96 -5.59 18.91 2.32
N GLN A 97 -6.01 18.99 1.05
CA GLN A 97 -7.37 19.39 0.67
C GLN A 97 -8.38 18.24 0.75
N GLY A 98 -7.91 17.00 0.90
CA GLY A 98 -8.78 15.83 0.83
C GLY A 98 -9.52 15.74 -0.50
N LEU A 99 -10.72 15.17 -0.47
CA LEU A 99 -11.62 15.08 -1.61
C LEU A 99 -13.02 15.54 -1.14
N PRO A 100 -13.53 16.68 -1.64
CA PRO A 100 -14.82 17.22 -1.21
C PRO A 100 -15.94 16.17 -1.24
N GLY A 101 -16.70 16.06 -0.15
CA GLY A 101 -17.78 15.09 0.02
C GLY A 101 -17.34 13.68 0.42
N VAL A 102 -16.05 13.35 0.38
CA VAL A 102 -15.53 12.01 0.73
C VAL A 102 -14.50 12.08 1.86
N PHE A 103 -13.41 12.83 1.68
CA PHE A 103 -12.34 13.00 2.65
C PHE A 103 -12.20 14.46 3.06
N PRO A 104 -12.26 14.78 4.36
CA PRO A 104 -12.21 16.16 4.81
C PRO A 104 -10.83 16.79 4.57
N PRO A 105 -10.78 18.12 4.32
CA PRO A 105 -9.54 18.86 4.24
C PRO A 105 -8.90 18.99 5.63
N LEU A 106 -7.57 18.87 5.68
CA LEU A 106 -6.74 19.27 6.81
C LEU A 106 -6.26 20.72 6.68
N ALA A 107 -6.17 21.22 5.44
CA ALA A 107 -5.79 22.60 5.13
C ALA A 107 -6.86 23.60 5.61
N GLY A 108 -6.50 24.44 6.59
CA GLY A 108 -7.40 25.41 7.21
C GLY A 108 -8.54 24.77 8.00
N SER A 109 -8.34 23.55 8.50
CA SER A 109 -9.34 22.84 9.30
C SER A 109 -9.35 23.33 10.75
N GLU A 110 -10.55 23.60 11.26
CA GLU A 110 -10.81 23.93 12.66
C GLU A 110 -10.42 22.79 13.62
N TRP A 111 -10.47 21.53 13.15
CA TRP A 111 -10.04 20.37 13.91
C TRP A 111 -8.53 20.28 14.04
N VAL A 112 -7.80 20.66 12.99
CA VAL A 112 -6.33 20.68 12.99
C VAL A 112 -5.81 21.79 13.89
N THR A 113 -6.41 22.97 13.84
CA THR A 113 -5.95 24.16 14.59
C THR A 113 -6.52 24.26 16.01
N GLY A 114 -7.53 23.46 16.35
CA GLY A 114 -8.14 23.37 17.67
C GLY A 114 -7.24 22.70 18.73
N LYS A 115 -7.88 22.07 19.73
CA LYS A 115 -7.17 21.40 20.84
C LYS A 115 -6.33 20.22 20.35
N ASP A 116 -5.05 20.23 20.69
CA ASP A 116 -4.08 19.21 20.32
C ASP A 116 -4.45 17.82 20.86
N ALA A 117 -4.91 17.73 22.11
CA ALA A 117 -5.37 16.47 22.71
C ALA A 117 -6.54 15.85 21.94
N LYS A 118 -7.50 16.66 21.47
CA LYS A 118 -8.65 16.16 20.70
C LYS A 118 -8.22 15.69 19.31
N LEU A 119 -7.34 16.45 18.65
CA LEU A 119 -6.74 16.03 17.38
C LEU A 119 -5.95 14.73 17.53
N ALA A 120 -5.21 14.55 18.63
CA ALA A 120 -4.51 13.32 18.94
C ALA A 120 -5.48 12.14 19.15
N SER A 121 -6.56 12.34 19.91
CA SER A 121 -7.60 11.33 20.11
C SER A 121 -8.24 10.88 18.79
N ILE A 122 -8.51 11.80 17.86
CA ILE A 122 -9.03 11.50 16.51
C ILE A 122 -8.09 10.53 15.77
N VAL A 123 -6.78 10.79 15.76
CA VAL A 123 -5.81 9.90 15.09
C VAL A 123 -5.69 8.56 15.81
N LEU A 124 -5.67 8.58 17.15
CA LEU A 124 -5.55 7.37 17.96
C LEU A 124 -6.73 6.42 17.77
N ARG A 125 -7.96 6.93 17.75
CA ARG A 125 -9.19 6.11 17.77
C ARG A 125 -9.95 6.07 16.46
N GLY A 126 -9.61 6.94 15.52
CA GLY A 126 -10.34 7.09 14.27
C GLY A 126 -11.69 7.78 14.48
N VAL A 127 -12.37 8.04 13.37
CA VAL A 127 -13.68 8.71 13.35
C VAL A 127 -14.55 8.00 12.33
N THR A 128 -15.79 7.74 12.67
CA THR A 128 -16.83 7.22 11.78
C THR A 128 -18.04 8.11 11.80
N GLY A 129 -18.84 8.10 10.74
CA GLY A 129 -20.10 8.82 10.70
C GLY A 129 -19.95 10.26 10.24
N LYS A 130 -20.92 11.10 10.64
CA LYS A 130 -21.06 12.47 10.12
C LYS A 130 -20.12 13.43 10.86
N LEU A 131 -19.16 14.01 10.14
CA LEU A 131 -18.23 15.02 10.63
C LEU A 131 -18.33 16.29 9.80
N THR A 132 -18.42 17.44 10.45
CA THR A 132 -18.44 18.74 9.78
C THR A 132 -17.05 19.35 9.80
N VAL A 133 -16.52 19.68 8.63
CA VAL A 133 -15.21 20.35 8.48
C VAL A 133 -15.37 21.52 7.52
N LYS A 134 -15.02 22.73 7.98
CA LYS A 134 -15.19 23.99 7.24
C LYS A 134 -16.61 24.18 6.70
N GLY A 135 -17.61 23.83 7.52
CA GLY A 135 -19.04 23.94 7.17
C GLY A 135 -19.55 22.91 6.15
N THR A 136 -18.72 21.97 5.69
CA THR A 136 -19.15 20.87 4.82
C THR A 136 -19.27 19.59 5.63
N ALA A 137 -20.37 18.86 5.45
CA ALA A 137 -20.58 17.57 6.10
C ALA A 137 -19.90 16.44 5.29
N TYR A 138 -19.17 15.59 6.00
CA TYR A 138 -18.53 14.38 5.50
C TYR A 138 -19.14 13.19 6.23
N ASN A 139 -19.35 12.09 5.52
CA ASN A 139 -19.82 10.85 6.13
C ASN A 139 -18.90 9.71 5.69
N GLY A 140 -17.95 9.35 6.53
CA GLY A 140 -16.89 8.42 6.18
C GLY A 140 -16.31 7.71 7.41
N ALA A 141 -15.22 6.98 7.20
CA ALA A 141 -14.50 6.29 8.25
C ALA A 141 -13.00 6.56 8.11
N MET A 142 -12.40 7.18 9.13
CA MET A 142 -10.97 7.27 9.36
C MET A 142 -10.56 6.15 10.34
N PRO A 143 -9.65 5.25 9.97
CA PRO A 143 -9.21 4.16 10.84
C PRO A 143 -8.43 4.68 12.06
N ALA A 144 -8.39 3.85 13.10
CA ALA A 144 -7.58 4.10 14.30
C ALA A 144 -6.11 3.77 14.03
N PHE A 145 -5.20 4.65 14.48
CA PHE A 145 -3.75 4.45 14.35
C PHE A 145 -3.05 4.13 15.68
N ALA A 146 -3.80 3.99 16.79
CA ALA A 146 -3.21 3.71 18.11
C ALA A 146 -2.24 2.52 18.09
N ASP A 147 -2.58 1.41 17.46
CA ASP A 147 -1.72 0.20 17.47
C ASP A 147 -0.65 0.20 16.37
N GLN A 148 -0.68 1.20 15.48
CA GLN A 148 0.19 1.27 14.30
C GLN A 148 1.29 2.32 14.42
N LEU A 149 1.06 3.38 15.20
CA LEU A 149 1.98 4.49 15.37
C LEU A 149 2.27 4.76 16.85
N SER A 150 3.54 5.00 17.14
CA SER A 150 4.02 5.45 18.44
C SER A 150 3.58 6.88 18.74
N ASP A 151 3.66 7.29 20.01
CA ASP A 151 3.30 8.63 20.44
C ASP A 151 4.17 9.71 19.77
N ALA A 152 5.46 9.41 19.55
CA ALA A 152 6.37 10.30 18.86
C ALA A 152 6.02 10.46 17.37
N GLU A 153 5.60 9.39 16.68
CA GLU A 153 5.17 9.46 15.28
C GLU A 153 3.87 10.24 15.12
N ILE A 154 2.90 10.02 16.01
CA ILE A 154 1.64 10.79 16.00
C ILE A 154 1.92 12.27 16.32
N ALA A 155 2.72 12.57 17.34
CA ALA A 155 3.09 13.95 17.67
C ALA A 155 3.78 14.66 16.49
N ALA A 156 4.69 13.97 15.81
CA ALA A 156 5.39 14.49 14.64
C ALA A 156 4.45 14.77 13.46
N VAL A 157 3.57 13.82 13.09
CA VAL A 157 2.64 14.01 11.96
C VAL A 157 1.61 15.11 12.26
N LEU A 158 1.12 15.20 13.50
CA LEU A 158 0.20 16.26 13.90
C LEU A 158 0.87 17.63 13.88
N THR A 159 2.12 17.71 14.35
CA THR A 159 2.93 18.94 14.26
C THR A 159 3.16 19.34 12.81
N HIS A 160 3.48 18.39 11.93
CA HIS A 160 3.60 18.65 10.50
C HIS A 160 2.30 19.24 9.96
N VAL A 161 1.17 18.55 10.09
CA VAL A 161 -0.15 19.00 9.60
C VAL A 161 -0.56 20.38 10.16
N ARG A 162 -0.23 20.69 11.42
CA ARG A 162 -0.50 22.00 12.06
C ARG A 162 0.36 23.15 11.56
N SER A 163 1.45 22.86 10.85
CA SER A 163 2.35 23.83 10.23
C SER A 163 2.20 23.96 8.71
N GLN A 164 1.44 23.05 8.08
CA GLN A 164 1.29 23.01 6.62
C GLN A 164 0.04 23.75 6.14
N TRP A 165 0.04 24.10 4.85
CA TRP A 165 -1.11 24.62 4.12
C TRP A 165 -1.77 25.86 4.75
N GLY A 166 -0.96 26.72 5.36
CA GLY A 166 -1.41 27.94 6.03
C GLY A 166 -1.98 27.72 7.44
N ASN A 167 -1.96 26.48 7.95
CA ASN A 167 -2.26 26.22 9.35
C ASN A 167 -1.19 26.88 10.25
N THR A 168 -1.64 27.55 11.30
CA THR A 168 -0.76 28.16 12.32
C THR A 168 -1.26 27.73 13.68
N ALA A 169 -0.64 26.68 14.24
CA ALA A 169 -0.96 26.21 15.57
C ALA A 169 0.28 25.61 16.26
N PRO A 170 0.34 25.60 17.61
CA PRO A 170 1.48 25.05 18.34
C PRO A 170 1.75 23.59 17.98
N ALA A 171 3.01 23.17 18.08
CA ALA A 171 3.42 21.78 17.91
C ALA A 171 2.73 20.87 18.94
N VAL A 172 2.48 19.62 18.56
CA VAL A 172 1.95 18.58 19.45
C VAL A 172 3.11 17.80 20.03
N THR A 173 3.07 17.57 21.35
CA THR A 173 4.13 16.85 22.07
C THR A 173 3.79 15.36 22.18
N ALA A 174 4.80 14.51 22.35
CA ALA A 174 4.58 13.07 22.58
C ALA A 174 3.83 12.84 23.90
N GLU A 175 4.05 13.69 24.90
CA GLU A 175 3.37 13.67 26.19
C GLU A 175 1.88 13.94 26.04
N THR A 176 1.48 14.91 25.21
CA THR A 176 0.08 15.16 24.88
C THR A 176 -0.57 13.92 24.26
N VAL A 177 0.12 13.26 23.33
CA VAL A 177 -0.41 12.05 22.67
C VAL A 177 -0.50 10.89 23.65
N ALA A 178 0.51 10.69 24.50
CA ALA A 178 0.50 9.65 25.52
C ALA A 178 -0.67 9.85 26.51
N ALA A 179 -0.93 11.09 26.93
CA ALA A 179 -2.06 11.42 27.78
C ALA A 179 -3.40 11.11 27.08
N ALA A 180 -3.57 11.55 25.83
CA ALA A 180 -4.76 11.26 25.03
C ALA A 180 -4.95 9.74 24.79
N ARG A 181 -3.86 8.99 24.61
CA ARG A 181 -3.89 7.53 24.48
C ARG A 181 -4.36 6.86 25.75
N ALA A 182 -3.88 7.31 26.90
CA ALA A 182 -4.33 6.80 28.20
C ALA A 182 -5.81 7.11 28.45
N GLU A 183 -6.25 8.34 28.18
CA GLU A 183 -7.64 8.76 28.32
C GLU A 183 -8.60 7.95 27.43
N THR A 184 -8.16 7.63 26.21
CA THR A 184 -8.96 6.88 25.24
C THR A 184 -8.74 5.36 25.28
N ALA A 185 -7.95 4.84 26.22
CA ALA A 185 -7.56 3.42 26.24
C ALA A 185 -8.75 2.46 26.39
N ALA A 186 -9.81 2.87 27.08
CA ALA A 186 -11.02 2.07 27.28
C ALA A 186 -12.00 2.13 26.09
N MET A 187 -11.77 2.99 25.10
CA MET A 187 -12.66 3.13 23.95
C MET A 187 -12.50 1.93 23.02
N LYS A 188 -13.63 1.27 22.73
CA LYS A 188 -13.70 0.10 21.85
C LYS A 188 -14.13 0.42 20.42
N ALA A 189 -14.66 1.63 20.20
CA ALA A 189 -15.17 2.07 18.91
C ALA A 189 -14.58 3.44 18.54
N PRO A 190 -14.46 3.75 17.23
CA PRO A 190 -14.12 5.09 16.77
C PRO A 190 -15.11 6.15 17.25
N PHE A 191 -14.72 7.42 17.19
CA PHE A 191 -15.65 8.52 17.47
C PHE A 191 -16.79 8.54 16.46
N ASP A 192 -18.02 8.68 16.93
CA ASP A 192 -19.22 8.88 16.08
C ASP A 192 -19.35 10.36 15.67
N GLY A 193 -18.46 10.78 14.78
CA GLY A 193 -18.48 12.09 14.13
C GLY A 193 -18.62 13.29 15.08
N ASP A 194 -19.42 14.27 14.65
CA ASP A 194 -19.70 15.51 15.39
C ASP A 194 -20.36 15.23 16.77
N VAL A 195 -21.13 14.14 16.89
CA VAL A 195 -21.87 13.81 18.12
C VAL A 195 -20.92 13.43 19.24
N ALA A 196 -19.91 12.60 18.94
CA ALA A 196 -18.93 12.16 19.93
C ALA A 196 -17.80 13.18 20.14
N LEU A 197 -17.39 13.91 19.09
CA LEU A 197 -16.30 14.87 19.17
C LEU A 197 -16.73 16.25 19.72
N GLY A 198 -18.02 16.58 19.61
CA GLY A 198 -18.56 17.88 19.96
C GLY A 198 -17.95 18.98 19.09
N SER A 199 -17.58 20.11 19.71
CA SER A 199 -16.93 21.21 18.99
C SER A 199 -15.39 21.07 18.98
N PRO A 200 -14.70 21.51 17.91
CA PRO A 200 -13.23 21.42 17.78
C PRO A 200 -12.44 22.15 18.90
N GLY A 201 -13.05 23.18 19.51
CA GLY A 201 -12.48 23.93 20.65
C GLY A 201 -13.01 23.50 22.03
N GLY A 202 -13.95 22.56 22.09
CA GLY A 202 -14.61 22.09 23.33
C GLY A 202 -13.75 21.15 24.14
#